data_AF-A0A6V7TV48-F1
#
_entry.id   AF-A0A6V7TV48-F1
#
_cell.length_a   1.000
_cell.length_b   1.000
_cell.length_c   1.000
_cell.angle_alpha   90.00
_cell.angle_beta   90.00
_cell.angle_gamma   90.00
#
_symmetry.space_group_name_H-M   'P 1'
#
loop_
_entity.id
_entity.type
_entity.pdbx_description
1 polymer ?
#
loop_
_entity_poly.entity_id
_entity_poly.type
_entity_poly.pdbx_seq_one_letter_code
_entity_poly.pdbx_strand_id
1 'polypeptide(L)'
;MREFTDEESNLCLLLNRVVDMQNPERHTVSLVVSLFVHFLASKRCGPADNAKKLSVSRAKGTSSNVLLRHFNTLLGYSNSEKCFTIPPARLRRAAVCNAFLHGLPGVLDSNLLIGNQLLSIVLQLLLYLPSPQKFASDAPSADYSLRLLSTQQRHNWLHSIIIILYKYRCDAAPTNDAIRKQMLIVVQTLEQQCHRCPPTSQNQEQQPPVAIAPENKERRSATCLLEAPGPDGQWSSSTEDSEIGNDSG
;
A
#
# COMPACT_ATOMS: atom_id res chain seq x y z
N MET A 1 18.10 -20.34 -24.48
CA MET A 1 16.74 -19.92 -24.04
C MET A 1 16.39 -20.41 -22.63
N ARG A 2 16.92 -21.55 -22.16
CA ARG A 2 16.60 -22.14 -20.84
C ARG A 2 17.36 -21.51 -19.65
N GLU A 3 18.55 -20.96 -19.87
CA GLU A 3 19.38 -20.33 -18.83
C GLU A 3 18.88 -18.93 -18.42
N PHE A 4 18.31 -18.17 -19.36
CA PHE A 4 17.83 -16.80 -19.10
C PHE A 4 16.60 -16.78 -18.18
N THR A 5 15.74 -17.80 -18.29
CA THR A 5 14.55 -17.99 -17.45
C THR A 5 14.88 -18.44 -16.03
N ASP A 6 16.03 -19.10 -15.83
CA ASP A 6 16.43 -19.62 -14.53
C ASP A 6 17.03 -18.50 -13.66
N GLU A 7 17.84 -17.63 -14.25
CA GLU A 7 18.36 -16.40 -13.61
C GLU A 7 17.23 -15.47 -13.12
N GLU A 8 16.21 -15.26 -13.94
CA GLU A 8 15.05 -14.41 -13.61
C GLU A 8 14.18 -15.03 -12.50
N SER A 9 14.00 -16.35 -12.54
CA SER A 9 13.29 -17.10 -11.50
C SER A 9 14.04 -17.08 -10.17
N ASN A 10 15.36 -17.29 -10.20
CA ASN A 10 16.24 -17.19 -9.04
C ASN A 10 16.25 -15.78 -8.45
N LEU A 11 16.22 -14.76 -9.31
CA LEU A 11 16.12 -13.37 -8.87
C LEU A 11 14.77 -13.09 -8.20
N CYS A 12 13.65 -13.53 -8.79
CA CYS A 12 12.33 -13.41 -8.18
C CYS A 12 12.24 -14.09 -6.81
N LEU A 13 12.86 -15.27 -6.65
CA LEU A 13 12.93 -15.97 -5.36
C LEU A 13 13.79 -15.21 -4.34
N LEU A 14 14.92 -14.66 -4.77
CA LEU A 14 15.79 -13.82 -3.93
C LEU A 14 15.05 -12.55 -3.45
N LEU A 15 14.36 -11.86 -4.36
CA LEU A 15 13.57 -10.66 -4.04
C LEU A 15 12.44 -10.98 -3.07
N ASN A 16 11.74 -12.09 -3.28
CA ASN A 16 10.71 -12.53 -2.35
C ASN A 16 11.28 -12.77 -0.96
N ARG A 17 12.45 -13.43 -0.85
CA ARG A 17 13.12 -13.65 0.44
C ARG A 17 13.52 -12.33 1.11
N VAL A 18 14.14 -11.40 0.40
CA VAL A 18 14.64 -10.12 0.97
C VAL A 18 13.49 -9.20 1.45
N VAL A 19 12.34 -9.30 0.80
CA VAL A 19 11.15 -8.48 1.07
C VAL A 19 10.19 -9.16 2.05
N ASP A 20 10.42 -10.44 2.33
CA ASP A 20 9.60 -11.22 3.27
C ASP A 20 9.70 -10.66 4.69
N MET A 21 8.53 -10.50 5.31
CA MET A 21 8.41 -10.07 6.69
C MET A 21 8.83 -11.14 7.69
N GLN A 22 8.79 -12.41 7.28
CA GLN A 22 9.23 -13.54 8.09
C GLN A 22 10.73 -13.86 7.91
N ASN A 23 11.45 -13.04 7.14
CA ASN A 23 12.88 -13.24 6.94
C ASN A 23 13.63 -13.12 8.29
N PRO A 24 14.34 -14.16 8.77
CA PRO A 24 15.06 -14.10 10.03
C PRO A 24 16.20 -13.06 10.00
N GLU A 25 16.77 -12.81 8.82
CA GLU A 25 17.84 -11.84 8.57
C GLU A 25 17.31 -10.41 8.32
N ARG A 26 16.01 -10.15 8.53
CA ARG A 26 15.38 -8.84 8.28
C ARG A 26 16.11 -7.69 8.96
N HIS A 27 16.60 -7.91 10.18
CA HIS A 27 17.37 -6.90 10.92
C HIS A 27 18.73 -6.65 10.25
N THR A 28 19.48 -7.71 9.93
CA THR A 28 20.75 -7.64 9.21
C THR A 28 20.60 -6.88 7.88
N VAL A 29 19.57 -7.21 7.10
CA VAL A 29 19.25 -6.52 5.83
C VAL A 29 18.99 -5.03 6.07
N SER A 30 18.22 -4.68 7.10
CA SER A 30 17.96 -3.28 7.45
C SER A 30 19.25 -2.54 7.80
N LEU A 31 20.16 -3.15 8.57
CA LEU A 31 21.43 -2.54 8.96
C LEU A 31 22.36 -2.33 7.75
N VAL A 32 22.46 -3.32 6.86
CA VAL A 32 23.27 -3.22 5.64
C VAL A 32 22.76 -2.09 4.75
N VAL A 33 21.44 -1.98 4.57
CA VAL A 33 20.85 -0.88 3.79
C VAL A 33 21.07 0.46 4.47
N SER A 34 20.91 0.56 5.79
CA SER A 34 21.20 1.79 6.54
C SER A 34 22.66 2.22 6.39
N LEU A 35 23.61 1.27 6.47
CA LEU A 35 25.02 1.54 6.25
C LEU A 35 25.30 2.02 4.83
N PHE A 36 24.67 1.37 3.84
CA PHE A 36 24.76 1.79 2.44
C PHE A 36 24.24 3.22 2.25
N VAL A 37 23.08 3.55 2.82
CA VAL A 37 22.50 4.90 2.77
C VAL A 37 23.40 5.93 3.46
N HIS A 38 23.97 5.59 4.61
CA HIS A 38 24.94 6.44 5.29
C HIS A 38 26.21 6.66 4.45
N PHE A 39 26.68 5.62 3.77
CA PHE A 39 27.79 5.72 2.81
C PHE A 39 27.44 6.65 1.64
N LEU A 40 26.22 6.58 1.10
CA LEU A 40 25.76 7.48 0.03
C LEU A 40 25.66 8.95 0.49
N ALA A 41 25.20 9.18 1.73
CA ALA A 41 25.10 10.51 2.33
C ALA A 41 26.45 11.11 2.73
N SER A 42 27.46 10.26 2.99
CA SER A 42 28.79 10.70 3.39
C SER A 42 29.44 11.58 2.31
N LYS A 43 29.78 12.82 2.67
CA LYS A 43 30.49 13.79 1.83
C LYS A 43 31.96 13.40 1.65
N ARG A 44 32.24 12.25 1.01
CA ARG A 44 33.61 11.85 0.64
C ARG A 44 34.08 12.60 -0.61
N CYS A 45 34.16 13.93 -0.56
CA CYS A 45 35.01 14.78 -1.41
C CYS A 45 34.68 16.26 -1.17
N GLY A 46 35.66 17.01 -0.66
CA GLY A 46 35.63 18.48 -0.70
C GLY A 46 35.75 19.01 -2.14
N PRO A 47 35.55 20.31 -2.38
CA PRO A 47 35.54 20.92 -3.72
C PRO A 47 36.79 20.63 -4.57
N ALA A 48 37.96 20.51 -3.94
CA ALA A 48 39.24 20.27 -4.62
C ALA A 48 39.45 18.82 -5.09
N ASP A 49 38.84 17.85 -4.41
CA ASP A 49 38.94 16.43 -4.76
C ASP A 49 37.87 16.00 -5.76
N ASN A 50 36.80 16.78 -5.92
CA ASN A 50 35.72 16.51 -6.87
C ASN A 50 36.21 16.51 -8.32
N ALA A 51 37.05 17.46 -8.74
CA ALA A 51 37.51 17.53 -10.14
C ALA A 51 38.45 16.37 -10.53
N LYS A 52 39.37 15.99 -9.64
CA LYS A 52 40.34 14.90 -9.88
C LYS A 52 39.72 13.51 -9.67
N LYS A 53 38.73 13.39 -8.79
CA LYS A 53 38.03 12.13 -8.57
C LYS A 53 36.85 11.94 -9.52
N LEU A 54 36.25 12.99 -10.10
CA LEU A 54 35.23 12.84 -11.17
C LEU A 54 35.83 12.25 -12.45
N SER A 55 37.07 12.60 -12.81
CA SER A 55 37.77 11.99 -13.96
C SER A 55 38.15 10.54 -13.68
N VAL A 56 38.64 10.24 -12.46
CA VAL A 56 38.99 8.88 -12.04
C VAL A 56 37.76 8.00 -11.78
N SER A 57 36.62 8.56 -11.34
CA SER A 57 35.36 7.82 -11.13
C SER A 57 34.59 7.63 -12.44
N ARG A 58 34.74 8.52 -13.42
CA ARG A 58 34.31 8.25 -14.81
C ARG A 58 35.15 7.14 -15.44
N ALA A 59 36.47 7.13 -15.22
CA ALA A 59 37.35 6.06 -15.67
C ALA A 59 37.16 4.75 -14.87
N LYS A 60 36.73 4.83 -13.61
CA LYS A 60 36.36 3.72 -12.72
C LYS A 60 34.83 3.58 -12.60
N GLY A 61 34.13 3.79 -13.72
CA GLY A 61 32.67 3.86 -13.83
C GLY A 61 31.89 2.59 -13.52
N THR A 62 32.48 1.62 -12.81
CA THR A 62 31.91 0.30 -12.59
C THR A 62 31.36 0.14 -11.17
N SER A 63 32.07 0.48 -10.09
CA SER A 63 31.65 0.03 -8.75
C SER A 63 30.40 0.74 -8.17
N SER A 64 30.30 2.08 -8.21
CA SER A 64 29.16 2.79 -7.61
C SER A 64 27.86 2.62 -8.41
N ASN A 65 27.94 2.60 -9.73
CA ASN A 65 26.81 2.31 -10.61
C ASN A 65 26.34 0.86 -10.48
N VAL A 66 27.26 -0.08 -10.28
CA VAL A 66 26.93 -1.49 -10.02
C VAL A 66 26.23 -1.64 -8.68
N LEU A 67 26.73 -1.00 -7.61
CA LEU A 67 26.06 -1.01 -6.31
C LEU A 67 24.65 -0.41 -6.36
N LEU A 68 24.47 0.71 -7.07
CA LEU A 68 23.15 1.31 -7.29
C LEU A 68 22.24 0.40 -8.10
N ARG A 69 22.76 -0.27 -9.13
CA ARG A 69 22.00 -1.25 -9.92
C ARG A 69 21.53 -2.40 -9.05
N HIS A 70 22.42 -3.01 -8.27
CA HIS A 70 22.06 -4.09 -7.34
C HIS A 70 21.09 -3.61 -6.27
N PHE A 71 21.22 -2.38 -5.79
CA PHE A 71 20.28 -1.80 -4.85
C PHE A 71 18.90 -1.60 -5.46
N ASN A 72 18.80 -1.10 -6.70
CA ASN A 72 17.54 -1.01 -7.43
C ASN A 72 16.90 -2.40 -7.56
N THR A 73 17.71 -3.41 -7.86
CA THR A 73 17.26 -4.81 -7.86
C THR A 73 16.74 -5.22 -6.48
N LEU A 74 17.43 -4.95 -5.38
CA LEU A 74 16.96 -5.27 -4.00
C LEU A 74 15.64 -4.59 -3.63
N LEU A 75 15.35 -3.41 -4.18
CA LEU A 75 14.05 -2.73 -4.05
C LEU A 75 12.96 -3.32 -4.95
N GLY A 76 13.29 -4.30 -5.80
CA GLY A 76 12.42 -4.84 -6.84
C GLY A 76 12.13 -3.85 -7.95
N TYR A 77 13.02 -2.89 -8.21
CA TYR A 77 12.85 -1.91 -9.28
C TYR A 77 13.47 -2.39 -10.58
N SER A 78 12.65 -2.51 -11.62
CA SER A 78 13.07 -2.84 -12.97
C SER A 78 13.53 -1.59 -13.71
N ASN A 79 14.82 -1.53 -14.08
CA ASN A 79 15.35 -0.38 -14.82
C ASN A 79 14.90 -0.33 -16.28
N SER A 80 14.54 -1.47 -16.88
CA SER A 80 14.02 -1.59 -18.24
C SER A 80 12.57 -1.09 -18.32
N GLU A 81 11.72 -1.52 -17.39
CA GLU A 81 10.29 -1.21 -17.39
C GLU A 81 9.94 0.04 -16.57
N LYS A 82 10.90 0.59 -15.82
CA LYS A 82 10.73 1.75 -14.94
C LYS A 82 9.60 1.56 -13.91
N CYS A 83 9.39 0.33 -13.46
CA CYS A 83 8.34 -0.05 -12.53
C CYS A 83 8.89 -0.92 -11.39
N PHE A 84 8.09 -1.10 -10.33
CA PHE A 84 8.40 -2.02 -9.25
C PHE A 84 7.69 -3.36 -9.48
N THR A 85 8.42 -4.46 -9.33
CA THR A 85 7.88 -5.83 -9.45
C THR A 85 7.19 -6.29 -8.15
N ILE A 86 7.45 -5.61 -7.04
CA ILE A 86 6.87 -5.91 -5.72
C ILE A 86 5.65 -5.00 -5.50
N PRO A 87 4.46 -5.54 -5.18
CA PRO A 87 3.28 -4.72 -4.89
C PRO A 87 3.51 -3.70 -3.76
N PRO A 88 2.90 -2.49 -3.82
CA PRO A 88 3.15 -1.41 -2.84
C PRO A 88 2.91 -1.84 -1.40
N ALA A 89 1.84 -2.61 -1.17
CA ALA A 89 1.51 -3.11 0.16
C ALA A 89 2.62 -3.97 0.78
N ARG A 90 3.29 -4.81 -0.03
CA ARG A 90 4.44 -5.62 0.43
C ARG A 90 5.67 -4.74 0.58
N LEU A 91 5.95 -3.88 -0.38
CA LEU A 91 7.13 -3.02 -0.37
C LEU A 91 7.16 -2.09 0.86
N ARG A 92 6.00 -1.54 1.27
CA ARG A 92 5.86 -0.73 2.49
C ARG A 92 6.32 -1.43 3.77
N ARG A 93 6.26 -2.76 3.83
CA ARG A 93 6.66 -3.54 5.01
C ARG A 93 8.12 -4.03 4.93
N ALA A 94 8.67 -4.09 3.72
CA ALA A 94 10.03 -4.55 3.44
C ALA A 94 11.09 -3.77 4.24
N ALA A 95 12.05 -4.48 4.84
CA ALA A 95 13.14 -3.85 5.57
C ALA A 95 14.01 -2.96 4.68
N VAL A 96 14.30 -3.41 3.44
CA VAL A 96 15.08 -2.64 2.46
C VAL A 96 14.42 -1.29 2.18
N CYS A 97 13.13 -1.28 1.87
CA CYS A 97 12.40 -0.04 1.60
C CYS A 97 12.37 0.89 2.82
N ASN A 98 12.15 0.34 4.02
CA ASN A 98 12.05 1.13 5.24
C ASN A 98 13.37 1.76 5.65
N ALA A 99 14.46 0.99 5.61
CA ALA A 99 15.80 1.49 5.87
C ALA A 99 16.22 2.54 4.83
N PHE A 100 15.92 2.30 3.55
CA PHE A 100 16.20 3.26 2.49
C PHE A 100 15.43 4.56 2.66
N LEU A 101 14.11 4.48 2.81
CA LEU A 101 13.26 5.65 3.01
C LEU A 101 13.68 6.44 4.25
N HIS A 102 14.16 5.77 5.31
CA HIS A 102 14.63 6.42 6.53
C HIS A 102 15.83 7.34 6.30
N GLY A 103 16.88 6.88 5.61
CA GLY A 103 18.05 7.72 5.36
C GLY A 103 17.98 8.51 4.04
N LEU A 104 16.93 8.34 3.24
CA LEU A 104 16.72 9.03 1.97
C LEU A 104 16.83 10.56 2.08
N PRO A 105 16.15 11.24 3.04
CA PRO A 105 16.33 12.69 3.22
C PRO A 105 17.80 13.09 3.39
N GLY A 106 18.55 12.33 4.21
CA GLY A 106 19.96 12.61 4.47
C GLY A 106 20.85 12.49 3.23
N VAL A 107 20.59 11.50 2.37
CA VAL A 107 21.31 11.35 1.09
C VAL A 107 21.01 12.51 0.16
N LEU A 108 19.72 12.84 0.00
CA LEU A 108 19.26 13.91 -0.89
C LEU A 108 19.81 15.28 -0.45
N ASP A 109 19.95 15.51 0.84
CA ASP A 109 20.43 16.77 1.40
C ASP A 109 21.95 16.89 1.38
N SER A 110 22.67 15.81 1.72
CA SER A 110 24.12 15.83 1.97
C SER A 110 24.96 15.67 0.71
N ASN A 111 24.48 14.92 -0.29
CA ASN A 111 25.26 14.57 -1.47
C ASN A 111 24.43 14.72 -2.75
N LEU A 112 24.38 15.95 -3.27
CA LEU A 112 23.59 16.29 -4.47
C LEU A 112 23.99 15.50 -5.71
N LEU A 113 25.27 15.12 -5.86
CA LEU A 113 25.73 14.32 -7.01
C LEU A 113 25.08 12.93 -7.01
N ILE A 114 25.07 12.25 -5.86
CA ILE A 114 24.43 10.96 -5.70
C ILE A 114 22.91 11.11 -5.73
N GLY A 115 22.37 12.13 -5.08
CA GLY A 115 20.94 12.42 -5.10
C GLY A 115 20.40 12.63 -6.51
N ASN A 116 21.13 13.33 -7.39
CA ASN A 116 20.74 13.49 -8.80
C ASN A 116 20.73 12.15 -9.56
N GLN A 117 21.65 11.23 -9.26
CA GLN A 117 21.66 9.89 -9.85
C GLN A 117 20.48 9.03 -9.35
N LEU A 118 20.08 9.23 -8.10
CA LEU A 118 18.95 8.52 -7.47
C LEU A 118 17.58 9.13 -7.77
N LEU A 119 17.53 10.38 -8.24
CA LEU A 119 16.30 11.16 -8.30
C LEU A 119 15.18 10.45 -9.05
N SER A 120 15.50 9.80 -10.17
CA SER A 120 14.52 9.07 -10.98
C SER A 120 13.85 7.93 -10.19
N ILE A 121 14.63 7.05 -9.55
CA ILE A 121 14.06 5.94 -8.76
C ILE A 121 13.36 6.44 -7.50
N VAL A 122 13.89 7.49 -6.87
CA VAL A 122 13.29 8.10 -5.67
C VAL A 122 11.90 8.66 -5.99
N LEU A 123 11.74 9.38 -7.09
CA LEU A 123 10.45 9.92 -7.48
C LEU A 123 9.43 8.80 -7.78
N GLN A 124 9.87 7.73 -8.44
CA GLN A 124 9.00 6.57 -8.65
C GLN A 124 8.63 5.90 -7.33
N LEU A 125 9.58 5.70 -6.42
CA LEU A 125 9.34 5.11 -5.11
C LEU A 125 8.34 5.93 -4.30
N LEU A 126 8.54 7.25 -4.21
CA LEU A 126 7.67 8.16 -3.48
C LEU A 126 6.26 8.20 -4.10
N LEU A 127 6.13 8.05 -5.42
CA LEU A 127 4.81 7.93 -6.06
C LEU A 127 4.15 6.56 -5.82
N TYR A 128 4.95 5.51 -5.76
CA TYR A 128 4.49 4.13 -5.68
C TYR A 128 4.02 3.73 -4.27
N LEU A 129 4.74 4.14 -3.23
CA LEU A 129 4.45 3.74 -1.84
C LEU A 129 3.04 4.12 -1.33
N PRO A 130 2.47 5.29 -1.67
CA PRO A 130 1.11 5.67 -1.27
C PRO A 130 0.01 4.98 -2.08
N SER A 131 0.36 4.12 -3.04
CA SER A 131 -0.61 3.38 -3.83
C SER A 131 -1.39 2.37 -2.95
N PRO A 132 -2.73 2.30 -3.10
CA PRO A 132 -3.57 1.35 -2.37
C PRO A 132 -3.46 -0.10 -2.89
N GLN A 133 -2.81 -0.32 -4.03
CA GLN A 133 -2.65 -1.64 -4.65
C GLN A 133 -2.04 -2.66 -3.68
N LYS A 134 -2.72 -3.81 -3.53
CA LYS A 134 -2.31 -4.90 -2.65
C LYS A 134 -1.67 -6.04 -3.41
N PHE A 135 -2.16 -6.32 -4.62
CA PHE A 135 -1.71 -7.38 -5.51
C PHE A 135 -1.33 -6.82 -6.88
N ALA A 136 -0.45 -7.52 -7.60
CA ALA A 136 -0.03 -7.10 -8.94
C ALA A 136 -1.18 -7.12 -9.98
N SER A 137 -2.23 -7.91 -9.71
CA SER A 137 -3.43 -8.00 -10.54
C SER A 137 -4.46 -6.92 -10.27
N ASP A 138 -4.32 -6.12 -9.20
CA ASP A 138 -5.33 -5.11 -8.87
C ASP A 138 -5.27 -3.98 -9.91
N ALA A 139 -6.43 -3.52 -10.36
CA ALA A 139 -6.53 -2.33 -11.18
C ALA A 139 -6.00 -1.10 -10.40
N PRO A 140 -5.33 -0.15 -11.08
CA PRO A 140 -4.90 1.08 -10.45
C PRO A 140 -6.12 1.88 -9.98
N SER A 141 -6.31 2.00 -8.66
CA SER A 141 -7.39 2.80 -8.08
C SER A 141 -6.91 4.21 -7.73
N ALA A 142 -7.81 5.19 -7.77
CA ALA A 142 -7.51 6.61 -7.53
C ALA A 142 -7.23 6.96 -6.05
N ASP A 143 -7.40 6.02 -5.11
CA ASP A 143 -7.32 6.26 -3.67
C ASP A 143 -5.90 6.32 -3.11
N TYR A 144 -5.02 7.09 -3.74
CA TYR A 144 -3.67 7.31 -3.22
C TYR A 144 -3.73 8.15 -1.94
N SER A 145 -3.08 7.68 -0.88
CA SER A 145 -3.06 8.38 0.41
C SER A 145 -1.84 7.98 1.22
N LEU A 146 -1.21 8.94 1.89
CA LEU A 146 -0.10 8.68 2.81
C LEU A 146 -0.56 7.94 4.08
N ARG A 147 -1.87 7.83 4.33
CA ARG A 147 -2.43 7.06 5.46
C ARG A 147 -1.95 5.61 5.50
N LEU A 148 -1.67 5.04 4.33
CA LEU A 148 -1.19 3.68 4.15
C LEU A 148 0.26 3.45 4.64
N LEU A 149 0.99 4.54 4.91
CA LEU A 149 2.35 4.54 5.46
C LEU A 149 2.30 4.68 6.98
N SER A 150 3.23 4.03 7.68
CA SER A 150 3.46 4.27 9.11
C SER A 150 3.88 5.72 9.39
N THR A 151 3.73 6.18 10.63
CA THR A 151 4.08 7.55 11.02
C THR A 151 5.51 7.93 10.63
N GLN A 152 6.48 7.04 10.86
CA GLN A 152 7.87 7.28 10.50
C GLN A 152 8.08 7.36 8.98
N GLN A 153 7.45 6.47 8.21
CA GLN A 153 7.53 6.49 6.76
C GLN A 153 6.91 7.78 6.20
N ARG A 154 5.76 8.23 6.73
CA ARG A 154 5.13 9.51 6.34
C ARG A 154 6.07 10.68 6.56
N HIS A 155 6.70 10.75 7.73
CA HIS A 155 7.67 11.81 8.04
C HIS A 155 8.81 11.85 7.03
N ASN A 156 9.46 10.71 6.80
CA ASN A 156 10.59 10.62 5.87
C ASN A 156 10.19 10.86 4.40
N TRP A 157 9.00 10.40 4.00
CA TRP A 157 8.43 10.66 2.68
C TRP A 157 8.24 12.17 2.47
N LEU A 158 7.57 12.85 3.41
CA LEU A 158 7.31 14.29 3.32
C LEU A 158 8.62 15.09 3.36
N HIS A 159 9.54 14.72 4.23
CA HIS A 159 10.85 15.37 4.32
C HIS A 159 11.65 15.23 3.02
N SER A 160 11.60 14.05 2.39
CA SER A 160 12.23 13.83 1.08
C SER A 160 11.64 14.73 -0.01
N ILE A 161 10.31 14.86 -0.05
CA ILE A 161 9.63 15.76 -1.00
C ILE A 161 10.06 17.21 -0.79
N ILE A 162 10.08 17.68 0.46
CA ILE A 162 10.50 19.06 0.78
C ILE A 162 11.93 19.32 0.28
N ILE A 163 12.86 18.39 0.53
CA ILE A 163 14.26 18.52 0.07
C ILE A 163 14.34 18.52 -1.46
N ILE A 164 13.57 17.66 -2.14
CA ILE A 164 13.53 17.62 -3.60
C ILE A 164 13.06 18.96 -4.15
N LEU A 165 11.96 19.49 -3.63
CA LEU A 165 11.41 20.79 -4.04
C LEU A 165 12.35 21.96 -3.74
N TYR A 166 13.16 21.85 -2.69
CA TYR A 166 14.08 22.91 -2.27
C TYR A 166 15.42 22.90 -3.01
N LYS A 167 16.04 21.73 -3.21
CA LYS A 167 17.43 21.63 -3.71
C LYS A 167 17.57 21.14 -5.15
N TYR A 168 16.53 20.52 -5.73
CA TYR A 168 16.61 19.87 -7.04
C TYR A 168 15.85 20.64 -8.11
N ARG A 169 16.40 20.64 -9.33
CA ARG A 169 15.71 21.20 -10.50
C ARG A 169 14.65 20.23 -10.98
N CYS A 170 13.42 20.71 -11.02
CA CYS A 170 12.23 19.88 -11.23
C CYS A 170 11.42 20.33 -12.45
N ASP A 171 12.07 21.08 -13.35
CA ASP A 171 11.41 21.93 -14.34
C ASP A 171 10.97 21.14 -15.59
N ALA A 172 11.59 20.00 -15.85
CA ALA A 172 11.40 19.20 -17.05
C ALA A 172 10.57 17.93 -16.81
N ALA A 173 9.78 17.54 -17.82
CA ALA A 173 9.14 16.22 -17.85
C ALA A 173 10.20 15.12 -18.04
N PRO A 174 10.03 13.93 -17.41
CA PRO A 174 8.88 13.47 -16.62
C PRO A 174 8.93 13.82 -15.12
N THR A 175 9.99 14.50 -14.66
CA THR A 175 10.23 14.83 -13.24
C THR A 175 9.13 15.73 -12.67
N ASN A 176 8.74 16.76 -13.42
CA ASN A 176 7.69 17.69 -13.00
C ASN A 176 6.33 17.01 -12.78
N ASP A 177 5.97 16.04 -13.62
CA ASP A 177 4.71 15.31 -13.55
C ASP A 177 4.67 14.37 -12.35
N ALA A 178 5.79 13.70 -12.05
CA ALA A 178 5.92 12.86 -10.86
C ALA A 178 5.74 13.70 -9.57
N ILE A 179 6.36 14.88 -9.53
CA ILE A 179 6.26 15.81 -8.41
C ILE A 179 4.84 16.35 -8.28
N ARG A 180 4.19 16.74 -9.39
CA ARG A 180 2.80 17.17 -9.38
C ARG A 180 1.89 16.09 -8.78
N LYS A 181 2.06 14.83 -9.20
CA LYS A 181 1.30 13.70 -8.64
C LYS A 181 1.56 13.52 -7.14
N GLN A 182 2.81 13.64 -6.70
CA GLN A 182 3.14 13.55 -5.27
C GLN A 182 2.50 14.69 -4.46
N MET A 183 2.46 15.92 -4.97
CA MET A 183 1.75 17.03 -4.33
C MET A 183 0.25 16.74 -4.21
N LEU A 184 -0.38 16.19 -5.27
CA LEU A 184 -1.79 15.78 -5.22
C LEU A 184 -2.06 14.72 -4.16
N ILE A 185 -1.15 13.76 -3.97
CA ILE A 185 -1.25 12.77 -2.89
C ILE A 185 -1.24 13.46 -1.51
N VAL A 186 -0.42 14.49 -1.33
CA VAL A 186 -0.39 15.26 -0.07
C VAL A 186 -1.72 15.97 0.14
N VAL A 187 -2.22 16.68 -0.87
CA VAL A 187 -3.52 17.37 -0.81
C VAL A 187 -4.65 16.40 -0.50
N GLN A 188 -4.76 15.30 -1.25
CA GLN A 188 -5.76 14.25 -1.03
C GLN A 188 -5.67 13.67 0.38
N THR A 189 -4.45 13.45 0.88
CA THR A 189 -4.24 12.98 2.25
C THR A 189 -4.79 14.00 3.25
N LEU A 190 -4.50 15.29 3.09
CA LEU A 190 -4.94 16.35 3.99
C LEU A 190 -6.47 16.52 3.97
N GLU A 191 -7.08 16.54 2.79
CA GLU A 191 -8.54 16.62 2.63
C GLU A 191 -9.25 15.47 3.35
N GLN A 192 -8.72 14.26 3.24
CA GLN A 192 -9.23 13.10 3.97
C GLN A 192 -9.09 13.25 5.50
N GLN A 193 -8.05 13.95 6.00
CA GLN A 193 -7.89 14.23 7.44
C GLN A 193 -8.86 15.30 7.95
N CYS A 194 -9.35 16.18 7.07
CA CYS A 194 -10.27 17.26 7.41
C CYS A 194 -11.75 16.83 7.44
N HIS A 195 -12.05 15.62 7.92
CA HIS A 195 -13.45 15.20 8.05
C HIS A 195 -14.15 16.04 9.13
N ARG A 196 -15.07 16.92 8.70
CA ARG A 196 -16.16 17.40 9.53
C ARG A 196 -17.27 16.35 9.47
N CYS A 197 -17.52 15.65 10.59
CA CYS A 197 -18.78 14.93 10.72
C CYS A 197 -19.93 15.94 10.57
N PRO A 198 -20.94 15.67 9.73
CA PRO A 198 -22.21 16.38 9.85
C PRO A 198 -22.73 16.18 11.28
N PRO A 199 -23.30 17.21 11.93
CA PRO A 199 -24.04 16.99 13.15
C PRO A 199 -25.13 15.96 12.84
N THR A 200 -25.24 14.92 13.67
CA THR A 200 -26.27 13.89 13.56
C THR A 200 -27.65 14.57 13.60
N SER A 201 -28.21 14.88 12.44
CA SER A 201 -29.63 15.19 12.34
C SER A 201 -30.38 13.88 12.52
N GLN A 202 -30.93 13.72 13.72
CA GLN A 202 -32.02 12.80 14.01
C GLN A 202 -33.12 12.93 12.94
N ASN A 203 -33.75 11.80 12.63
CA ASN A 203 -34.99 11.65 11.88
C ASN A 203 -34.97 12.09 10.41
N GLN A 204 -35.00 11.11 9.51
CA GLN A 204 -36.03 11.07 8.47
C GLN A 204 -36.24 9.64 7.98
N GLU A 205 -37.41 9.15 8.38
CA GLU A 205 -38.16 8.01 7.88
C GLU A 205 -38.24 8.03 6.34
N GLN A 206 -37.82 6.94 5.69
CA GLN A 206 -38.11 6.69 4.27
C GLN A 206 -38.03 5.18 3.99
N GLN A 207 -39.14 4.49 4.23
CA GLN A 207 -39.47 3.24 3.54
C GLN A 207 -40.30 3.58 2.27
N PRO A 208 -40.00 2.98 1.11
CA PRO A 208 -40.79 3.16 -0.11
C PRO A 208 -42.11 2.34 -0.09
N PRO A 209 -43.10 2.66 -0.94
CA PRO A 209 -44.47 2.17 -0.84
C PRO A 209 -44.60 0.69 -1.22
N VAL A 210 -45.31 -0.08 -0.39
CA VAL A 210 -45.66 -1.48 -0.65
C VAL A 210 -46.71 -1.53 -1.77
N ALA A 211 -46.41 -2.32 -2.80
CA ALA A 211 -47.30 -2.61 -3.91
C ALA A 211 -48.54 -3.39 -3.45
N ILE A 212 -49.71 -2.93 -3.89
CA ILE A 212 -51.02 -3.56 -3.66
C ILE A 212 -51.12 -4.81 -4.54
N ALA A 213 -51.35 -5.98 -3.92
CA ALA A 213 -51.66 -7.23 -4.61
C ALA A 213 -53.12 -7.24 -5.13
N PRO A 214 -53.45 -7.99 -6.19
CA PRO A 214 -54.78 -7.96 -6.80
C PRO A 214 -55.75 -8.89 -6.05
N GLU A 215 -56.87 -8.35 -5.58
CA GLU A 215 -57.99 -9.14 -5.07
C GLU A 215 -59.00 -9.40 -6.19
N ASN A 216 -59.07 -10.65 -6.65
CA ASN A 216 -60.11 -11.13 -7.53
C ASN A 216 -61.08 -11.99 -6.72
N LYS A 217 -62.34 -11.57 -6.58
CA LYS A 217 -63.42 -12.51 -6.21
C LYS A 217 -64.74 -12.16 -6.85
N GLU A 218 -65.15 -13.09 -7.69
CA GLU A 218 -66.36 -13.18 -8.48
C GLU A 218 -67.60 -13.46 -7.59
N ARG A 219 -68.64 -12.63 -7.78
CA ARG A 219 -70.09 -12.93 -7.93
C ARG A 219 -70.73 -14.14 -7.21
N ARG A 220 -71.87 -13.82 -6.55
CA ARG A 220 -73.20 -14.50 -6.49
C ARG A 220 -73.68 -14.99 -5.11
N SER A 221 -74.63 -14.21 -4.59
CA SER A 221 -75.98 -14.57 -4.12
C SER A 221 -76.24 -15.95 -3.47
N ALA A 222 -76.54 -15.88 -2.18
CA ALA A 222 -77.69 -16.45 -1.47
C ALA A 222 -78.13 -17.91 -1.69
N THR A 223 -78.21 -18.63 -0.57
CA THR A 223 -79.37 -19.38 0.00
C THR A 223 -79.08 -20.85 0.36
N CYS A 224 -79.25 -21.13 1.66
CA CYS A 224 -79.67 -22.34 2.39
C CYS A 224 -79.25 -23.76 1.96
N LEU A 225 -78.78 -24.54 2.94
CA LEU A 225 -79.33 -25.82 3.48
C LEU A 225 -78.21 -26.51 4.30
N LEU A 226 -78.32 -26.54 5.64
CA LEU A 226 -78.84 -27.63 6.49
C LEU A 226 -77.83 -28.76 6.79
N GLU A 227 -77.74 -29.04 8.09
CA GLU A 227 -77.26 -30.24 8.80
C GLU A 227 -75.77 -30.46 9.15
N ALA A 228 -75.63 -30.94 10.39
CA ALA A 228 -74.45 -31.17 11.21
C ALA A 228 -74.21 -32.71 11.31
N PRO A 229 -73.56 -33.26 12.35
CA PRO A 229 -72.15 -33.14 12.78
C PRO A 229 -71.48 -34.52 13.01
N GLY A 230 -70.17 -34.50 13.32
CA GLY A 230 -69.49 -35.50 14.16
C GLY A 230 -68.21 -36.13 13.55
N PRO A 231 -67.38 -36.81 14.35
CA PRO A 231 -66.89 -36.38 15.67
C PRO A 231 -65.36 -36.67 15.85
N ASP A 232 -64.85 -36.32 17.04
CA ASP A 232 -63.55 -36.72 17.63
C ASP A 232 -62.30 -36.02 17.08
N GLY A 233 -61.70 -35.00 17.70
CA GLY A 233 -61.73 -34.57 19.09
C GLY A 233 -60.51 -35.10 19.86
N GLN A 234 -59.40 -34.36 19.86
CA GLN A 234 -58.73 -33.95 21.11
C GLN A 234 -57.51 -33.05 20.91
N TRP A 235 -57.55 -31.93 21.64
CA TRP A 235 -56.42 -31.13 22.09
C TRP A 235 -55.92 -31.67 23.43
N SER A 236 -54.62 -31.57 23.70
CA SER A 236 -53.96 -31.38 25.02
C SER A 236 -52.46 -31.20 24.72
N SER A 237 -51.73 -30.11 24.99
CA SER A 237 -51.47 -29.27 26.19
C SER A 237 -50.66 -29.96 27.31
N SER A 238 -49.52 -29.32 27.62
CA SER A 238 -48.84 -29.30 28.93
C SER A 238 -48.06 -30.60 29.29
N THR A 239 -46.95 -30.61 30.04
CA THR A 239 -46.45 -29.73 31.11
C THR A 239 -44.98 -30.13 31.45
N GLU A 240 -44.22 -29.24 32.11
CA GLU A 240 -43.32 -29.46 33.29
C GLU A 240 -42.44 -30.74 33.37
N ASP A 241 -41.28 -30.81 34.01
CA ASP A 241 -40.27 -29.96 34.66
C ASP A 241 -39.21 -30.98 35.20
N SER A 242 -38.03 -30.50 35.61
CA SER A 242 -37.16 -31.14 36.63
C SER A 242 -36.47 -32.49 36.26
N GLU A 243 -35.29 -32.89 36.73
CA GLU A 243 -34.28 -32.36 37.67
C GLU A 243 -33.10 -33.37 37.67
N ILE A 244 -31.91 -32.91 38.12
CA ILE A 244 -30.85 -33.68 38.82
C ILE A 244 -30.17 -34.81 38.02
N GLY A 245 -28.85 -34.90 37.86
CA GLY A 245 -27.74 -34.50 38.71
C GLY A 245 -26.85 -35.72 38.96
N ASN A 246 -25.55 -35.46 39.12
CA ASN A 246 -24.48 -36.36 39.59
C ASN A 246 -24.03 -37.52 38.67
N ASP A 247 -22.79 -37.99 38.73
CA ASP A 247 -21.50 -37.55 39.27
C ASP A 247 -20.50 -38.67 38.92
N SER A 248 -19.23 -38.29 38.81
CA SER A 248 -18.03 -39.08 39.14
C SER A 248 -17.61 -40.30 38.32
N GLY A 249 -16.34 -40.22 37.92
CA GLY A 249 -15.48 -41.28 37.39
C GLY A 249 -14.18 -40.67 36.87
#